data_AF-A0A0M4JJX5-F1
#
_entry.id   AF-A0A0M4JJX5-F1
#
_cell.length_a   1.000
_cell.length_b   1.000
_cell.length_c   1.000
_cell.angle_alpha   90.00
_cell.angle_beta   90.00
_cell.angle_gamma   90.00
#
_symmetry.space_group_name_H-M   'P 1'
#
loop_
_entity.id
_entity.type
_entity.pdbx_description
1 polymer ?
#
loop_
_entity_poly.entity_id
_entity_poly.type
_entity_poly.pdbx_seq_one_letter_code
_entity_poly.pdbx_strand_id
1 'polypeptide(L)'
;MRYLGNKDKLHEEILLFLESNNLHLKNKYIFDGFAGTGSMTGFFANHGAKVTANDYLFFSKILTEMYFCDITNKIIDKLNIYNNENNILEGYIYNTYSPKANRKYFSEINSKRIDFIVNDIYKSFNNDEIEYSEFSFLMGILLEGISGISNIAGVYGAFLKKEDPRFFKSLYLDIEKFKKRKINYLHKPILFNNRIEEVVRVLQKDKIYLTYLDPPYTSQQYSHQYHLLETISKNEKSEVSGVTGSRAKEIGSSDFSKKIIAEEAMFSLLSDINTENLLISYSNKGLIDKKVFEKMLMRFSKDEKVILKEINYKKYINSVSKNKNDENKEYLFLIKKKKFDDVIYESPLNYSGSKYKLISFLKEHFPKNKNLKFIDIFGGGFNVGINCNFENVIYNDYNFKVADLIRMFKDKKSSDIIKRLNFYIKKFSLSKNNKENYNRLREYYNNKNNSSFILFILIIFGFSNQIRFNSDLKFNNTVGLSDFNHNVREKIISFSNKIKKMNLTVESNSYEYYEEIIDKNTFIYLDPPYLITTASYNDGKRGFKGWNKIEEEKLLNFIDRINSKGAKFMLSNVLIHKGDKNEILKKWISKNNYKLVNCPNNMTKDRREVIIKNYE
;
A
#
# COMPACT_ATOMS: atom_id res chain seq x y z
N MET A 1 12.04 -27.13 -5.13
CA MET A 1 13.29 -26.32 -5.18
C MET A 1 13.61 -25.65 -3.83
N ARG A 2 14.89 -25.28 -3.52
CA ARG A 2 15.19 -24.37 -2.39
C ARG A 2 14.76 -22.94 -2.75
N TYR A 3 13.84 -22.35 -1.99
CA TYR A 3 13.33 -21.00 -2.22
C TYR A 3 13.16 -20.25 -0.90
N LEU A 4 13.61 -19.00 -0.86
CA LEU A 4 13.52 -18.15 0.31
C LEU A 4 12.06 -17.80 0.56
N GLY A 5 11.59 -18.04 1.78
CA GLY A 5 10.22 -17.72 2.15
C GLY A 5 9.16 -18.73 1.70
N ASN A 6 9.54 -19.89 1.14
CA ASN A 6 8.59 -20.97 0.83
C ASN A 6 7.74 -21.35 2.07
N LYS A 7 6.44 -21.59 1.82
CA LYS A 7 5.38 -21.74 2.83
C LYS A 7 4.87 -23.18 3.02
N ASP A 8 5.54 -24.18 2.45
CA ASP A 8 5.12 -25.60 2.55
C ASP A 8 4.93 -26.05 4.00
N LYS A 9 5.80 -25.56 4.91
CA LYS A 9 5.72 -25.89 6.34
C LYS A 9 4.59 -25.18 7.10
N LEU A 10 3.91 -24.21 6.48
CA LEU A 10 2.82 -23.45 7.12
C LEU A 10 1.43 -23.88 6.66
N HIS A 11 1.31 -24.82 5.72
CA HIS A 11 0.01 -25.22 5.15
C HIS A 11 -1.00 -25.66 6.20
N GLU A 12 -0.62 -26.55 7.12
CA GLU A 12 -1.48 -27.04 8.20
C GLU A 12 -1.89 -25.91 9.15
N GLU A 13 -0.91 -25.09 9.57
CA GLU A 13 -1.16 -23.96 10.47
C GLU A 13 -2.08 -22.90 9.86
N ILE A 14 -1.97 -22.66 8.55
CA ILE A 14 -2.84 -21.77 7.77
C ILE A 14 -4.23 -22.37 7.65
N LEU A 15 -4.36 -23.67 7.35
CA LEU A 15 -5.66 -24.34 7.25
C LEU A 15 -6.43 -24.23 8.58
N LEU A 16 -5.80 -24.63 9.68
CA LEU A 16 -6.39 -24.55 11.02
C LEU A 16 -6.75 -23.10 11.41
N PHE A 17 -5.91 -22.14 11.00
CA PHE A 17 -6.19 -20.73 11.25
C PHE A 17 -7.39 -20.21 10.44
N LEU A 18 -7.56 -20.65 9.20
CA LEU A 18 -8.71 -20.28 8.38
C LEU A 18 -9.99 -20.95 8.90
N GLU A 19 -9.93 -22.24 9.23
CA GLU A 19 -11.08 -22.99 9.76
C GLU A 19 -11.55 -22.48 11.12
N SER A 20 -10.64 -22.18 12.05
CA SER A 20 -11.00 -21.56 13.34
C SER A 20 -11.66 -20.18 13.21
N ASN A 21 -11.54 -19.54 12.05
CA ASN A 21 -12.20 -18.28 11.71
C ASN A 21 -13.38 -18.46 10.73
N ASN A 22 -13.90 -19.69 10.59
CA ASN A 22 -15.02 -20.07 9.71
C ASN A 22 -14.79 -19.77 8.22
N LEU A 23 -13.54 -19.86 7.77
CA LEU A 23 -13.17 -19.67 6.36
C LEU A 23 -12.86 -21.00 5.68
N HIS A 24 -13.80 -21.50 4.90
CA HIS A 24 -13.62 -22.72 4.09
C HIS A 24 -13.17 -22.40 2.66
N LEU A 25 -12.32 -23.26 2.08
CA LEU A 25 -11.66 -23.01 0.78
C LEU A 25 -12.42 -23.56 -0.43
N LYS A 26 -13.12 -24.69 -0.26
CA LYS A 26 -13.74 -25.43 -1.37
C LYS A 26 -14.71 -24.55 -2.17
N ASN A 27 -14.56 -24.55 -3.49
CA ASN A 27 -15.33 -23.77 -4.46
C ASN A 27 -15.29 -22.24 -4.26
N LYS A 28 -14.40 -21.72 -3.41
CA LYS A 28 -14.24 -20.28 -3.21
C LYS A 28 -13.21 -19.70 -4.16
N TYR A 29 -13.40 -18.43 -4.54
CA TYR A 29 -12.44 -17.72 -5.36
C TYR A 29 -11.33 -17.12 -4.50
N ILE A 30 -10.11 -17.60 -4.68
CA ILE A 30 -8.93 -17.19 -3.93
C ILE A 30 -7.91 -16.53 -4.86
N PHE A 31 -7.35 -15.42 -4.40
CA PHE A 31 -6.24 -14.75 -5.07
C PHE A 31 -4.94 -14.90 -4.26
N ASP A 32 -3.93 -15.53 -4.84
CA ASP A 32 -2.56 -15.61 -4.33
C ASP A 32 -1.70 -14.52 -4.99
N GLY A 33 -1.47 -13.41 -4.29
CA GLY A 33 -0.84 -12.23 -4.88
C GLY A 33 0.67 -12.34 -5.13
N PHE A 34 1.34 -13.27 -4.44
CA PHE A 34 2.80 -13.46 -4.48
C PHE A 34 3.12 -14.96 -4.45
N ALA A 35 2.87 -15.64 -5.57
CA ALA A 35 2.87 -17.10 -5.65
C ALA A 35 4.24 -17.73 -5.38
N GLY A 36 5.34 -17.05 -5.71
CA GLY A 36 6.69 -17.57 -5.62
C GLY A 36 6.84 -18.90 -6.35
N THR A 37 7.07 -19.99 -5.60
CA THR A 37 7.20 -21.34 -6.17
C THR A 37 5.88 -22.10 -6.34
N GLY A 38 4.73 -21.44 -6.13
CA GLY A 38 3.41 -22.05 -6.27
C GLY A 38 2.95 -22.85 -5.05
N SER A 39 3.67 -22.78 -3.93
CA SER A 39 3.36 -23.51 -2.69
C SER A 39 1.93 -23.24 -2.18
N MET A 40 1.56 -21.96 -2.02
CA MET A 40 0.24 -21.57 -1.52
C MET A 40 -0.84 -21.70 -2.60
N THR A 41 -0.53 -21.37 -3.85
CA THR A 41 -1.40 -21.62 -5.00
C THR A 41 -1.82 -23.10 -5.06
N GLY A 42 -0.84 -24.01 -4.94
CA GLY A 42 -1.03 -25.45 -4.88
C GLY A 42 -1.86 -25.91 -3.69
N PHE A 43 -1.54 -25.40 -2.50
CA PHE A 43 -2.33 -25.65 -1.29
C PHE A 43 -3.81 -25.28 -1.47
N PHE A 44 -4.11 -24.07 -1.95
CA PHE A 44 -5.49 -23.63 -2.15
C PHE A 44 -6.21 -24.47 -3.22
N ALA A 45 -5.55 -24.78 -4.34
CA ALA A 45 -6.11 -25.61 -5.40
C ALA A 45 -6.41 -27.04 -4.91
N ASN A 46 -5.53 -27.62 -4.11
CA ASN A 46 -5.70 -28.95 -3.50
C ASN A 46 -6.87 -29.02 -2.51
N HIS A 47 -7.26 -27.90 -1.92
CA HIS A 47 -8.45 -27.79 -1.09
C HIS A 47 -9.70 -27.37 -1.88
N GLY A 48 -9.67 -27.49 -3.21
CA GLY A 48 -10.81 -27.30 -4.11
C GLY A 48 -11.17 -25.84 -4.37
N ALA A 49 -10.28 -24.88 -4.09
CA ALA A 49 -10.52 -23.48 -4.42
C ALA A 49 -10.39 -23.21 -5.93
N LYS A 50 -11.08 -22.17 -6.41
CA LYS A 50 -10.78 -21.54 -7.70
C LYS A 50 -9.66 -20.54 -7.44
N VAL A 51 -8.49 -20.74 -8.02
CA VAL A 51 -7.30 -19.94 -7.68
C VAL A 51 -6.88 -19.07 -8.87
N THR A 52 -6.70 -17.79 -8.61
CA THR A 52 -5.86 -16.92 -9.45
C THR A 52 -4.59 -16.65 -8.68
N ALA A 53 -3.44 -16.72 -9.34
CA ALA A 53 -2.16 -16.44 -8.72
C ALA A 53 -1.33 -15.46 -9.56
N ASN A 54 -0.45 -14.71 -8.91
CA ASN A 54 0.48 -13.81 -9.57
C ASN A 54 1.88 -13.92 -8.96
N ASP A 55 2.90 -13.80 -9.80
CA ASP A 55 4.24 -13.43 -9.34
C ASP A 55 4.91 -12.50 -10.34
N TYR A 56 5.80 -11.63 -9.88
CA TYR A 56 6.51 -10.71 -10.77
C TYR A 56 7.65 -11.38 -11.54
N LEU A 57 8.28 -12.41 -10.97
CA LEU A 57 9.38 -13.12 -11.63
C LEU A 57 8.82 -14.22 -12.53
N PHE A 58 9.33 -14.29 -13.76
CA PHE A 58 8.83 -15.25 -14.74
C PHE A 58 9.13 -16.69 -14.33
N PHE A 59 10.30 -16.96 -13.76
CA PHE A 59 10.62 -18.32 -13.30
C PHE A 59 9.64 -18.79 -12.21
N SER A 60 9.15 -17.89 -11.35
CA SER A 60 8.13 -18.17 -10.33
C SER A 60 6.81 -18.60 -10.96
N LYS A 61 6.35 -17.89 -12.01
CA LYS A 61 5.17 -18.30 -12.79
C LYS A 61 5.37 -19.67 -13.41
N ILE A 62 6.50 -19.91 -14.08
CA ILE A 62 6.79 -21.19 -14.75
C ILE A 62 6.81 -22.36 -13.76
N LEU A 63 7.46 -22.18 -12.60
CA LEU A 63 7.47 -23.21 -11.56
C LEU A 63 6.07 -23.51 -11.02
N THR A 64 5.26 -22.47 -10.83
CA THR A 64 3.86 -22.64 -10.40
C THR A 64 3.06 -23.37 -11.46
N GLU A 65 3.21 -22.98 -12.73
CA GLU A 65 2.48 -23.54 -13.88
C GLU A 65 2.78 -25.03 -14.11
N MET A 66 4.05 -25.43 -13.97
CA MET A 66 4.50 -26.82 -14.12
C MET A 66 3.63 -27.80 -13.30
N TYR A 67 3.26 -27.45 -12.06
CA TYR A 67 2.46 -28.32 -11.18
C TYR A 67 1.04 -28.59 -11.69
N PHE A 68 0.54 -27.78 -12.63
CA PHE A 68 -0.81 -27.89 -13.20
C PHE A 68 -0.80 -28.26 -14.69
N CYS A 69 0.35 -28.65 -15.22
CA CYS A 69 0.50 -29.16 -16.57
C CYS A 69 0.23 -30.67 -16.61
N ASP A 70 -0.31 -31.12 -17.74
CA ASP A 70 -0.39 -32.55 -18.03
C ASP A 70 0.90 -33.05 -18.66
N ILE A 71 1.21 -34.31 -18.39
CA ILE A 71 2.39 -34.97 -18.92
C ILE A 71 2.00 -35.59 -20.25
N THR A 72 2.47 -34.99 -21.35
CA THR A 72 2.23 -35.47 -22.71
C THR A 72 3.37 -36.37 -23.18
N ASN A 73 3.14 -37.13 -24.27
CA ASN A 73 4.20 -37.92 -24.90
C ASN A 73 5.35 -37.04 -25.40
N LYS A 74 5.04 -35.85 -25.96
CA LYS A 74 6.05 -34.88 -26.39
C LYS A 74 6.99 -34.47 -25.25
N ILE A 75 6.45 -34.26 -24.05
CA ILE A 75 7.26 -33.99 -22.84
C ILE A 75 8.19 -35.17 -22.56
N ILE A 76 7.67 -36.40 -22.56
CA ILE A 76 8.47 -37.60 -22.28
C ILE A 76 9.61 -37.76 -23.29
N ASP A 77 9.32 -37.58 -24.58
CA ASP A 77 10.30 -37.67 -25.66
C ASP A 77 11.41 -36.63 -25.50
N LYS A 78 11.04 -35.37 -25.22
CA LYS A 78 12.02 -34.30 -24.94
C LYS A 78 12.86 -34.61 -23.70
N LEU A 79 12.28 -35.13 -22.62
CA LEU A 79 13.03 -35.48 -21.43
C LEU A 79 14.05 -36.60 -21.66
N ASN A 80 13.71 -37.59 -22.50
CA ASN A 80 14.67 -38.64 -22.90
C ASN A 80 15.88 -38.04 -23.63
N ILE A 81 15.64 -37.06 -24.51
CA ILE A 81 16.71 -36.31 -25.19
C ILE A 81 17.53 -35.49 -24.17
N TYR A 82 16.87 -34.77 -23.25
CA TYR A 82 17.53 -33.88 -22.29
C TYR A 82 18.35 -34.62 -21.23
N ASN A 83 17.96 -35.84 -20.89
CA ASN A 83 18.68 -36.68 -19.92
C ASN A 83 19.87 -37.44 -20.53
N ASN A 84 20.07 -37.40 -21.85
CA ASN A 84 21.31 -37.88 -22.47
C ASN A 84 22.44 -36.85 -22.26
N GLU A 85 23.50 -37.25 -21.54
CA GLU A 85 24.60 -36.37 -21.15
C GLU A 85 25.44 -35.85 -22.33
N ASN A 86 25.38 -36.53 -23.48
CA ASN A 86 26.13 -36.14 -24.68
C ASN A 86 25.50 -34.94 -25.41
N ASN A 87 24.25 -34.60 -25.10
CA ASN A 87 23.56 -33.47 -25.71
C ASN A 87 23.98 -32.16 -25.02
N ILE A 88 24.96 -31.49 -25.64
CA ILE A 88 25.61 -30.30 -25.10
C ILE A 88 25.67 -29.18 -26.15
N LEU A 89 25.66 -27.93 -25.69
CA LEU A 89 25.82 -26.74 -26.52
C LEU A 89 26.64 -25.70 -25.75
N GLU A 90 27.66 -25.11 -26.37
CA GLU A 90 28.36 -23.96 -25.77
C GLU A 90 27.56 -22.68 -26.01
N GLY A 91 26.77 -22.28 -25.02
CA GLY A 91 25.90 -21.11 -25.12
C GLY A 91 26.20 -20.05 -24.07
N TYR A 92 25.17 -19.26 -23.74
CA TYR A 92 25.32 -18.10 -22.87
C TYR A 92 25.62 -18.51 -21.42
N ILE A 93 25.03 -19.59 -20.91
CA ILE A 93 25.25 -20.07 -19.55
C ILE A 93 26.68 -20.58 -19.39
N TYR A 94 27.19 -21.36 -20.34
CA TYR A 94 28.58 -21.80 -20.39
C TYR A 94 29.55 -20.61 -20.40
N ASN A 95 29.32 -19.65 -21.28
CA ASN A 95 30.21 -18.50 -21.44
C ASN A 95 30.14 -17.48 -20.29
N THR A 96 29.10 -17.52 -19.44
CA THR A 96 28.85 -16.46 -18.44
C THR A 96 28.87 -16.96 -17.00
N TYR A 97 28.36 -18.16 -16.73
CA TYR A 97 28.06 -18.67 -15.38
C TYR A 97 28.77 -19.99 -15.04
N SER A 98 29.81 -20.32 -15.79
CA SER A 98 30.66 -21.51 -15.58
C SER A 98 32.11 -21.11 -15.20
N PRO A 99 32.97 -22.10 -14.82
CA PRO A 99 34.40 -21.88 -14.61
C PRO A 99 35.10 -21.17 -15.76
N LYS A 100 34.61 -21.30 -17.01
CA LYS A 100 35.10 -20.56 -18.18
C LYS A 100 35.12 -19.04 -17.97
N ALA A 101 34.15 -18.51 -17.25
CA ALA A 101 34.01 -17.10 -16.91
C ALA A 101 34.50 -16.76 -15.50
N ASN A 102 35.21 -17.67 -14.84
CA ASN A 102 35.56 -17.60 -13.41
C ASN A 102 34.33 -17.53 -12.48
N ARG A 103 33.17 -18.04 -12.91
CA ARG A 103 31.93 -18.06 -12.10
C ARG A 103 31.47 -19.49 -11.89
N LYS A 104 31.60 -20.00 -10.67
CA LYS A 104 31.33 -21.41 -10.39
C LYS A 104 29.88 -21.64 -9.97
N TYR A 105 28.88 -21.16 -10.72
CA TYR A 105 27.48 -21.51 -10.39
C TYR A 105 27.17 -22.95 -10.78
N PHE A 106 27.63 -23.35 -11.98
CA PHE A 106 27.47 -24.69 -12.55
C PHE A 106 28.81 -25.20 -13.06
N SER A 107 28.97 -26.53 -13.15
CA SER A 107 30.12 -27.13 -13.84
C SER A 107 30.09 -26.78 -15.33
N GLU A 108 31.22 -26.90 -16.03
CA GLU A 108 31.26 -26.64 -17.47
C GLU A 108 30.28 -27.54 -18.23
N ILE A 109 30.29 -28.84 -17.93
CA ILE A 109 29.38 -29.81 -18.58
C ILE A 109 27.91 -29.48 -18.31
N ASN A 110 27.52 -29.18 -17.07
CA ASN A 110 26.14 -28.83 -16.77
C ASN A 110 25.73 -27.51 -17.39
N SER A 111 26.65 -26.54 -17.51
CA SER A 111 26.38 -25.27 -18.19
C SER A 111 26.06 -25.51 -19.67
N LYS A 112 26.84 -26.36 -20.35
CA LYS A 112 26.59 -26.71 -21.76
C LYS A 112 25.28 -27.49 -21.95
N ARG A 113 24.93 -28.34 -20.99
CA ARG A 113 23.63 -29.06 -21.00
C ARG A 113 22.45 -28.12 -20.79
N ILE A 114 22.56 -27.16 -19.86
CA ILE A 114 21.54 -26.12 -19.67
C ILE A 114 21.35 -25.33 -20.96
N ASP A 115 22.44 -24.89 -21.60
CA ASP A 115 22.39 -24.17 -22.88
C ASP A 115 21.68 -24.98 -23.98
N PHE A 116 21.99 -26.28 -24.11
CA PHE A 116 21.34 -27.18 -25.06
C PHE A 116 19.83 -27.27 -24.81
N ILE A 117 19.44 -27.57 -23.57
CA ILE A 117 18.04 -27.80 -23.20
C ILE A 117 17.23 -26.51 -23.37
N VAL A 118 17.74 -25.36 -22.90
CA VAL A 118 17.05 -24.07 -23.07
C VAL A 118 16.88 -23.73 -24.54
N ASN A 119 17.93 -23.91 -25.35
CA ASN A 119 17.86 -23.64 -26.78
C ASN A 119 16.82 -24.52 -27.48
N ASP A 120 16.78 -25.81 -27.18
CA ASP A 120 15.82 -26.74 -27.77
C ASP A 120 14.37 -26.44 -27.33
N ILE A 121 14.13 -26.17 -26.04
CA ILE A 121 12.79 -25.78 -25.55
C ILE A 121 12.26 -24.56 -26.31
N TYR A 122 13.07 -23.50 -26.42
CA TYR A 122 12.66 -22.28 -27.09
C TYR A 122 12.51 -22.46 -28.61
N LYS A 123 13.39 -23.25 -29.24
CA LYS A 123 13.28 -23.56 -30.66
C LYS A 123 11.98 -24.30 -30.96
N SER A 124 11.68 -25.36 -30.20
CA SER A 124 10.44 -26.11 -30.37
C SER A 124 9.20 -25.28 -30.08
N PHE A 125 9.23 -24.38 -29.09
CA PHE A 125 8.11 -23.49 -28.81
C PHE A 125 7.89 -22.46 -29.94
N ASN A 126 8.96 -21.83 -30.44
CA ASN A 126 8.88 -20.86 -31.52
C ASN A 126 8.48 -21.48 -32.88
N ASN A 127 8.70 -22.78 -33.04
CA ASN A 127 8.30 -23.56 -34.21
C ASN A 127 6.91 -24.19 -34.08
N ASP A 128 6.15 -23.88 -33.02
CA ASP A 128 4.85 -24.48 -32.70
C ASP A 128 4.88 -26.03 -32.55
N GLU A 129 6.06 -26.62 -32.27
CA GLU A 129 6.21 -28.06 -32.05
C GLU A 129 5.68 -28.47 -30.66
N ILE A 130 5.78 -27.56 -29.69
CA ILE A 130 5.25 -27.73 -28.32
C ILE A 130 4.35 -26.55 -27.96
N GLU A 131 3.31 -26.82 -27.20
CA GLU A 131 2.41 -25.78 -26.70
C GLU A 131 2.97 -25.09 -25.44
N TYR A 132 2.38 -23.97 -25.05
CA TYR A 132 2.82 -23.22 -23.87
C TYR A 132 2.79 -24.04 -22.58
N SER A 133 1.81 -24.96 -22.41
CA SER A 133 1.77 -25.85 -21.25
C SER A 133 2.96 -26.82 -21.22
N GLU A 134 3.42 -27.29 -22.38
CA GLU A 134 4.56 -28.19 -22.50
C GLU A 134 5.87 -27.43 -22.31
N PHE A 135 5.97 -26.22 -22.87
CA PHE A 135 7.06 -25.29 -22.60
C PHE A 135 7.22 -25.02 -21.09
N SER A 136 6.12 -24.66 -20.41
CA SER A 136 6.14 -24.38 -18.97
C SER A 136 6.54 -25.60 -18.15
N PHE A 137 6.10 -26.79 -18.54
CA PHE A 137 6.53 -28.02 -17.88
C PHE A 137 8.04 -28.28 -18.06
N LEU A 138 8.53 -28.27 -19.30
CA LEU A 138 9.94 -28.57 -19.61
C LEU A 138 10.89 -27.53 -19.00
N MET A 139 10.52 -26.25 -19.03
CA MET A 139 11.29 -25.20 -18.38
C MET A 139 11.22 -25.32 -16.86
N GLY A 140 10.05 -25.60 -16.29
CA GLY A 140 9.87 -25.78 -14.84
C GLY A 140 10.70 -26.93 -14.28
N ILE A 141 10.69 -28.10 -14.94
CA ILE A 141 11.44 -29.27 -14.49
C ILE A 141 12.95 -29.07 -14.65
N LEU A 142 13.38 -28.32 -15.67
CA LEU A 142 14.77 -27.85 -15.80
C LEU A 142 15.18 -26.98 -14.62
N LEU A 143 14.40 -25.97 -14.24
CA LEU A 143 14.69 -25.09 -13.11
C LEU A 143 14.76 -25.87 -11.78
N GLU A 144 13.86 -26.84 -11.57
CA GLU A 144 13.93 -27.76 -10.43
C GLU A 144 15.22 -28.59 -10.43
N GLY A 145 15.62 -29.13 -11.59
CA GLY A 145 16.84 -29.91 -11.77
C GLY A 145 18.10 -29.10 -11.50
N ILE A 146 18.15 -27.86 -12.01
CA ILE A 146 19.25 -26.90 -11.80
C ILE A 146 19.52 -26.70 -10.31
N SER A 147 18.48 -26.54 -9.48
CA SER A 147 18.65 -26.40 -8.03
C SER A 147 19.40 -27.57 -7.37
N GLY A 148 19.40 -28.75 -7.99
CA GLY A 148 20.11 -29.95 -7.54
C GLY A 148 21.60 -29.98 -7.86
N ILE A 149 22.06 -29.10 -8.77
CA ILE A 149 23.45 -29.03 -9.25
C ILE A 149 24.14 -27.68 -8.96
N SER A 150 23.41 -26.67 -8.48
CA SER A 150 23.93 -25.32 -8.22
C SER A 150 24.91 -25.25 -7.04
N ASN A 151 26.06 -24.61 -7.25
CA ASN A 151 27.05 -24.30 -6.21
C ASN A 151 26.72 -22.99 -5.47
N ILE A 152 25.64 -23.01 -4.70
CA ILE A 152 25.08 -21.85 -4.00
C ILE A 152 24.68 -22.16 -2.55
N ALA A 153 24.64 -21.14 -1.69
CA ALA A 153 24.18 -21.26 -0.29
C ALA A 153 22.64 -21.37 -0.13
N GLY A 154 21.87 -21.29 -1.23
CA GLY A 154 20.41 -21.40 -1.25
C GLY A 154 19.72 -20.39 -2.16
N VAL A 155 20.43 -19.33 -2.55
CA VAL A 155 20.01 -18.28 -3.50
C VAL A 155 21.11 -18.08 -4.54
N TYR A 156 20.76 -17.54 -5.70
CA TYR A 156 21.64 -17.36 -6.87
C TYR A 156 22.36 -16.01 -6.90
N GLY A 157 22.22 -15.14 -5.90
CA GLY A 157 22.94 -13.86 -5.85
C GLY A 157 24.47 -14.00 -5.73
N ALA A 158 24.95 -15.17 -5.28
CA ALA A 158 26.38 -15.49 -5.25
C ALA A 158 26.61 -17.01 -5.33
N PHE A 159 27.75 -17.41 -5.91
CA PHE A 159 28.24 -18.79 -5.87
C PHE A 159 29.25 -18.99 -4.73
N LEU A 160 29.42 -20.24 -4.28
CA LEU A 160 30.36 -20.58 -3.23
C LEU A 160 31.80 -20.68 -3.78
N LYS A 161 32.78 -20.21 -3.00
CA LYS A 161 34.21 -20.34 -3.35
C LYS A 161 34.67 -21.80 -3.42
N LYS A 162 34.24 -22.60 -2.43
CA LYS A 162 34.42 -24.04 -2.39
C LYS A 162 33.18 -24.70 -3.01
N GLU A 163 33.41 -25.62 -3.92
CA GLU A 163 32.36 -26.33 -4.62
C GLU A 163 31.52 -27.17 -3.63
N ASP A 164 30.21 -26.93 -3.63
CA ASP A 164 29.23 -27.78 -2.99
C ASP A 164 29.22 -29.16 -3.65
N PRO A 165 29.01 -30.28 -2.93
CA PRO A 165 28.91 -31.61 -3.51
C PRO A 165 27.90 -31.72 -4.67
N ARG A 166 26.87 -30.87 -4.70
CA ARG A 166 25.91 -30.76 -5.80
C ARG A 166 26.54 -30.35 -7.13
N PHE A 167 27.60 -29.54 -7.10
CA PHE A 167 28.29 -29.03 -8.29
C PHE A 167 28.81 -30.14 -9.21
N PHE A 168 29.17 -31.28 -8.62
CA PHE A 168 29.72 -32.44 -9.33
C PHE A 168 28.66 -33.42 -9.82
N LYS A 169 27.38 -33.20 -9.48
CA LYS A 169 26.29 -34.06 -9.96
C LYS A 169 25.93 -33.70 -11.41
N SER A 170 25.66 -34.71 -12.22
CA SER A 170 25.05 -34.50 -13.54
C SER A 170 23.63 -33.96 -13.40
N LEU A 171 23.25 -33.02 -14.28
CA LEU A 171 21.87 -32.58 -14.42
C LEU A 171 20.96 -33.76 -14.79
N TYR A 172 19.86 -33.94 -14.07
CA TYR A 172 18.88 -34.97 -14.39
C TYR A 172 17.47 -34.43 -14.15
N LEU A 173 16.61 -34.54 -15.16
CA LEU A 173 15.23 -34.08 -15.16
C LEU A 173 14.32 -35.24 -14.75
N ASP A 174 14.02 -35.31 -13.45
CA ASP A 174 13.36 -36.46 -12.81
C ASP A 174 11.82 -36.34 -12.85
N ILE A 175 11.23 -36.93 -13.89
CA ILE A 175 9.77 -36.96 -14.07
C ILE A 175 9.04 -37.76 -12.99
N GLU A 176 9.63 -38.84 -12.49
CA GLU A 176 9.00 -39.71 -11.47
C GLU A 176 8.91 -38.99 -10.12
N LYS A 177 9.93 -38.21 -9.78
CA LYS A 177 9.89 -37.30 -8.63
C LYS A 177 8.85 -36.21 -8.79
N PHE A 178 8.62 -35.69 -10.01
CA PHE A 178 7.54 -34.73 -10.26
C PHE A 178 6.16 -35.39 -10.09
N LYS A 179 5.92 -36.57 -10.67
CA LYS A 179 4.64 -37.29 -10.57
C LYS A 179 4.19 -37.49 -9.12
N LYS A 180 5.13 -37.80 -8.21
CA LYS A 180 4.88 -37.94 -6.76
C LYS A 180 4.42 -36.65 -6.07
N ARG A 181 4.59 -35.49 -6.72
CA ARG A 181 4.26 -34.15 -6.21
C ARG A 181 3.17 -33.48 -7.03
N LYS A 182 2.56 -34.17 -8.01
CA LYS A 182 1.49 -33.60 -8.82
C LYS A 182 0.36 -33.19 -7.88
N ILE A 183 -0.14 -31.97 -8.08
CA ILE A 183 -1.15 -31.37 -7.22
C ILE A 183 -2.52 -31.83 -7.72
N ASN A 184 -3.34 -32.37 -6.82
CA ASN A 184 -4.74 -32.61 -7.14
C ASN A 184 -5.48 -31.27 -7.11
N TYR A 185 -6.35 -31.02 -8.07
CA TYR A 185 -7.12 -29.79 -8.11
C TYR A 185 -8.50 -30.04 -8.72
N LEU A 186 -9.49 -29.27 -8.26
CA LEU A 186 -10.83 -29.26 -8.87
C LEU A 186 -10.90 -28.28 -10.04
N HIS A 187 -10.13 -27.19 -9.96
CA HIS A 187 -10.06 -26.14 -10.96
C HIS A 187 -8.61 -25.78 -11.23
N LYS A 188 -8.19 -25.76 -12.50
CA LYS A 188 -6.84 -25.35 -12.88
C LYS A 188 -6.64 -23.87 -12.54
N PRO A 189 -5.57 -23.48 -11.82
CA PRO A 189 -5.34 -22.07 -11.49
C PRO A 189 -5.07 -21.19 -12.72
N ILE A 190 -5.45 -19.92 -12.62
CA ILE A 190 -5.13 -18.88 -13.60
C ILE A 190 -3.89 -18.12 -13.11
N LEU A 191 -2.84 -18.04 -13.92
CA LEU A 191 -1.54 -17.50 -13.51
C LEU A 191 -1.18 -16.22 -14.27
N PHE A 192 -0.96 -15.14 -13.53
CA PHE A 192 -0.39 -13.89 -14.03
C PHE A 192 1.11 -13.84 -13.78
N ASN A 193 1.85 -13.15 -14.66
CA ASN A 193 3.22 -12.71 -14.41
C ASN A 193 3.33 -11.20 -14.65
N ASN A 194 2.98 -10.41 -13.63
CA ASN A 194 3.02 -8.96 -13.73
C ASN A 194 3.27 -8.32 -12.37
N ARG A 195 3.44 -6.99 -12.38
CA ARG A 195 3.39 -6.18 -11.16
C ARG A 195 2.04 -6.38 -10.47
N ILE A 196 2.08 -6.54 -9.14
CA ILE A 196 0.90 -6.83 -8.34
C ILE A 196 -0.17 -5.74 -8.47
N GLU A 197 0.25 -4.49 -8.64
CA GLU A 197 -0.62 -3.34 -8.83
C GLU A 197 -1.46 -3.45 -10.10
N GLU A 198 -0.89 -3.98 -11.18
CA GLU A 198 -1.60 -4.18 -12.45
C GLU A 198 -2.58 -5.36 -12.36
N VAL A 199 -2.19 -6.46 -11.69
CA VAL A 199 -3.10 -7.59 -11.49
C VAL A 199 -4.28 -7.21 -10.61
N VAL A 200 -4.04 -6.49 -9.51
CA VAL A 200 -5.12 -6.02 -8.64
C VAL A 200 -6.11 -5.11 -9.39
N ARG A 201 -5.63 -4.29 -10.34
CA ARG A 201 -6.51 -3.50 -11.21
C ARG A 201 -7.39 -4.37 -12.11
N VAL A 202 -6.82 -5.40 -12.73
CA VAL A 202 -7.58 -6.35 -13.56
C VAL A 202 -8.65 -7.05 -12.73
N LEU A 203 -8.33 -7.45 -11.50
CA LEU A 203 -9.23 -8.17 -10.60
C LEU A 203 -10.21 -7.26 -9.82
N GLN A 204 -10.24 -5.94 -10.06
CA GLN A 204 -11.07 -5.00 -9.30
C GLN A 204 -12.56 -5.35 -9.27
N LYS A 205 -13.08 -5.90 -10.37
CA LYS A 205 -14.51 -6.25 -10.51
C LYS A 205 -14.86 -7.63 -9.95
N ASP A 206 -13.85 -8.42 -9.61
CA ASP A 206 -14.05 -9.78 -9.16
C ASP A 206 -14.48 -9.82 -7.69
N LYS A 207 -15.38 -10.77 -7.39
CA LYS A 207 -15.78 -11.08 -6.01
C LYS A 207 -14.82 -12.11 -5.42
N ILE A 208 -13.66 -11.65 -4.98
CA ILE A 208 -12.65 -12.49 -4.35
C ILE A 208 -13.08 -12.78 -2.91
N TYR A 209 -13.16 -14.07 -2.56
CA TYR A 209 -13.52 -14.51 -1.21
C TYR A 209 -12.35 -14.37 -0.24
N LEU A 210 -11.14 -14.71 -0.68
CA LEU A 210 -9.91 -14.59 0.11
C LEU A 210 -8.77 -14.12 -0.78
N THR A 211 -8.04 -13.10 -0.34
CA THR A 211 -6.72 -12.77 -0.90
C THR A 211 -5.64 -13.18 0.09
N TYR A 212 -4.66 -13.93 -0.39
CA TYR A 212 -3.45 -14.27 0.34
C TYR A 212 -2.28 -13.44 -0.18
N LEU A 213 -1.55 -12.79 0.73
CA LEU A 213 -0.34 -12.04 0.40
C LEU A 213 0.86 -12.56 1.20
N ASP A 214 1.96 -12.84 0.51
CA ASP A 214 3.29 -13.10 1.07
C ASP A 214 4.33 -12.17 0.42
N PRO A 215 4.23 -10.86 0.66
CA PRO A 215 5.05 -9.88 -0.04
C PRO A 215 6.51 -9.97 0.37
N PRO A 216 7.45 -9.52 -0.48
CA PRO A 216 8.85 -9.39 -0.10
C PRO A 216 9.01 -8.56 1.17
N TYR A 217 9.73 -9.11 2.16
CA TYR A 217 9.87 -8.50 3.49
C TYR A 217 11.31 -8.12 3.86
N THR A 218 12.29 -8.37 2.98
CA THR A 218 13.70 -8.04 3.22
C THR A 218 14.19 -6.98 2.24
N SER A 219 15.31 -6.33 2.57
CA SER A 219 15.99 -5.39 1.66
C SER A 219 16.65 -6.06 0.47
N GLN A 220 16.86 -7.38 0.52
CA GLN A 220 17.44 -8.14 -0.58
C GLN A 220 16.36 -8.39 -1.64
N GLN A 221 16.63 -7.90 -2.85
CA GLN A 221 15.71 -8.02 -3.98
C GLN A 221 15.68 -9.48 -4.47
N TYR A 222 14.49 -10.06 -4.60
CA TYR A 222 14.34 -11.40 -5.18
C TYR A 222 14.84 -11.46 -6.63
N SER A 223 14.67 -10.37 -7.40
CA SER A 223 15.21 -10.27 -8.76
C SER A 223 16.73 -10.40 -8.81
N HIS A 224 17.44 -9.92 -7.77
CA HIS A 224 18.88 -10.12 -7.62
C HIS A 224 19.19 -11.53 -7.11
N GLN A 225 18.49 -11.99 -6.07
CA GLN A 225 18.75 -13.30 -5.47
C GLN A 225 18.42 -14.49 -6.38
N TYR A 226 17.58 -14.30 -7.39
CA TYR A 226 17.16 -15.34 -8.33
C TYR A 226 17.42 -14.95 -9.78
N HIS A 227 18.33 -14.00 -10.01
CA HIS A 227 18.62 -13.47 -11.36
C HIS A 227 18.95 -14.58 -12.37
N LEU A 228 19.66 -15.62 -11.94
CA LEU A 228 20.10 -16.70 -12.82
C LEU A 228 18.94 -17.60 -13.26
N LEU A 229 17.98 -17.87 -12.39
CA LEU A 229 16.76 -18.60 -12.76
C LEU A 229 15.90 -17.76 -13.73
N GLU A 230 15.82 -16.46 -13.50
CA GLU A 230 15.12 -15.54 -14.41
C GLU A 230 15.81 -15.48 -15.78
N THR A 231 17.15 -15.44 -15.81
CA THR A 231 17.97 -15.51 -17.04
C THR A 231 17.73 -16.78 -17.83
N ILE A 232 17.77 -17.94 -17.16
CA ILE A 232 17.56 -19.25 -17.80
C ILE A 232 16.12 -19.38 -18.31
N SER A 233 15.14 -19.06 -17.47
CA SER A 233 13.72 -19.19 -17.83
C SER A 233 13.31 -18.30 -18.98
N LYS A 234 13.83 -17.05 -19.06
CA LYS A 234 13.57 -16.12 -20.17
C LYS A 234 14.49 -16.28 -21.38
N ASN A 235 15.49 -17.19 -21.31
CA ASN A 235 16.58 -17.28 -22.29
C ASN A 235 17.20 -15.91 -22.62
N GLU A 236 17.39 -15.08 -21.59
CA GLU A 236 17.79 -13.69 -21.75
C GLU A 236 19.31 -13.55 -21.70
N LYS A 237 19.90 -13.05 -22.80
CA LYS A 237 21.37 -12.90 -22.95
C LYS A 237 21.82 -11.48 -22.60
N SER A 238 21.67 -11.10 -21.34
CA SER A 238 22.01 -9.75 -20.87
C SER A 238 23.52 -9.56 -20.68
N GLU A 239 24.02 -8.33 -20.73
CA GLU A 239 25.36 -8.03 -20.21
C GLU A 239 25.40 -8.20 -18.69
N VAL A 240 26.52 -8.73 -18.18
CA VAL A 240 26.73 -8.98 -16.75
C VAL A 240 27.92 -8.21 -16.21
N SER A 241 27.87 -7.86 -14.93
CA SER A 241 28.92 -7.14 -14.24
C SER A 241 29.31 -7.82 -12.92
N GLY A 242 30.52 -7.48 -12.45
CA GLY A 242 31.06 -7.96 -11.19
C GLY A 242 31.42 -9.45 -11.16
N VAL A 243 31.91 -9.88 -9.99
CA VAL A 243 32.38 -11.25 -9.74
C VAL A 243 31.24 -12.25 -9.84
N THR A 244 30.05 -11.90 -9.33
CA THR A 244 28.89 -12.79 -9.31
C THR A 244 28.14 -12.85 -10.64
N GLY A 245 28.50 -12.03 -11.64
CA GLY A 245 27.82 -12.01 -12.94
C GLY A 245 26.37 -11.53 -12.85
N SER A 246 26.13 -10.55 -11.98
CA SER A 246 24.82 -9.91 -11.85
C SER A 246 24.50 -9.13 -13.12
N ARG A 247 23.22 -9.03 -13.47
CA ARG A 247 22.77 -8.27 -14.65
C ARG A 247 23.18 -6.79 -14.55
N ALA A 248 23.74 -6.23 -15.62
CA ALA A 248 24.23 -4.84 -15.62
C ALA A 248 23.09 -3.80 -15.50
N LYS A 249 21.89 -4.12 -16.02
CA LYS A 249 20.65 -3.36 -15.78
C LYS A 249 19.74 -4.20 -14.88
N GLU A 250 19.40 -3.68 -13.70
CA GLU A 250 18.49 -4.38 -12.77
C GLU A 250 17.10 -4.54 -13.38
N ILE A 251 16.52 -5.75 -13.27
CA ILE A 251 15.08 -5.93 -13.38
C ILE A 251 14.48 -5.25 -12.14
N GLY A 252 13.72 -4.18 -12.37
CA GLY A 252 13.20 -3.23 -11.40
C GLY A 252 13.15 -3.68 -9.93
N SER A 253 13.75 -2.88 -9.06
CA SER A 253 13.67 -3.06 -7.61
C SER A 253 12.21 -3.08 -7.12
N SER A 254 11.85 -4.08 -6.32
CA SER A 254 10.58 -4.09 -5.59
C SER A 254 10.55 -2.98 -4.55
N ASP A 255 9.46 -2.21 -4.56
CA ASP A 255 9.23 -1.14 -3.58
C ASP A 255 8.93 -1.71 -2.19
N PHE A 256 8.45 -2.96 -2.09
CA PHE A 256 8.30 -3.71 -0.84
C PHE A 256 9.65 -4.01 -0.17
N SER A 257 10.75 -4.00 -0.91
CA SER A 257 12.11 -4.27 -0.41
C SER A 257 12.89 -3.01 -0.04
N LYS A 258 12.24 -1.84 0.05
CA LYS A 258 12.89 -0.58 0.45
C LYS A 258 12.24 -0.05 1.73
N LYS A 259 12.95 -0.08 2.87
CA LYS A 259 12.36 0.19 4.21
C LYS A 259 11.39 1.38 4.27
N ILE A 260 11.76 2.52 3.69
CA ILE A 260 10.93 3.74 3.77
C ILE A 260 9.74 3.69 2.80
N ILE A 261 9.85 2.95 1.70
CA ILE A 261 8.83 2.88 0.63
C ILE A 261 7.89 1.69 0.84
N ALA A 262 8.34 0.62 1.52
CA ALA A 262 7.59 -0.60 1.73
C ALA A 262 6.21 -0.37 2.37
N GLU A 263 6.11 0.60 3.28
CA GLU A 263 4.82 0.95 3.89
C GLU A 263 3.88 1.70 2.96
N GLU A 264 4.39 2.59 2.09
CA GLU A 264 3.58 3.27 1.08
C GLU A 264 3.10 2.26 0.03
N ALA A 265 3.98 1.35 -0.40
CA ALA A 265 3.66 0.28 -1.34
C ALA A 265 2.61 -0.69 -0.74
N MET A 266 2.81 -1.14 0.50
CA MET A 266 1.84 -1.98 1.20
C MET A 266 0.49 -1.27 1.36
N PHE A 267 0.49 -0.02 1.83
CA PHE A 267 -0.75 0.73 2.00
C PHE A 267 -1.50 0.84 0.68
N SER A 268 -0.80 1.18 -0.41
CA SER A 268 -1.42 1.28 -1.73
C SER A 268 -2.02 -0.05 -2.15
N LEU A 269 -1.26 -1.15 -2.05
CA LEU A 269 -1.74 -2.48 -2.38
C LEU A 269 -3.00 -2.84 -1.58
N LEU A 270 -2.96 -2.66 -0.26
CA LEU A 270 -4.11 -2.88 0.61
C LEU A 270 -5.30 -1.98 0.25
N SER A 271 -5.06 -0.75 -0.19
CA SER A 271 -6.13 0.17 -0.59
C SER A 271 -6.79 -0.18 -1.92
N ASP A 272 -6.13 -0.99 -2.77
CA ASP A 272 -6.58 -1.30 -4.13
C ASP A 272 -7.17 -2.71 -4.24
N ILE A 273 -6.84 -3.64 -3.33
CA ILE A 273 -7.37 -5.01 -3.34
C ILE A 273 -8.85 -5.02 -2.96
N ASN A 274 -9.71 -5.51 -3.86
CA ASN A 274 -11.11 -5.83 -3.59
C ASN A 274 -11.26 -7.30 -3.18
N THR A 275 -11.54 -7.56 -1.89
CA THR A 275 -11.72 -8.94 -1.37
C THR A 275 -12.60 -8.91 -0.14
N GLU A 276 -13.30 -10.03 0.15
CA GLU A 276 -14.04 -10.19 1.40
C GLU A 276 -13.12 -10.40 2.60
N ASN A 277 -12.13 -11.28 2.44
CA ASN A 277 -11.16 -11.62 3.48
C ASN A 277 -9.73 -11.43 2.96
N LEU A 278 -8.85 -10.98 3.83
CA LEU A 278 -7.44 -10.77 3.51
C LEU A 278 -6.59 -11.48 4.56
N LEU A 279 -5.77 -12.44 4.09
CA LEU A 279 -4.76 -13.15 4.88
C LEU A 279 -3.38 -12.69 4.42
N ILE A 280 -2.53 -12.28 5.35
CA ILE A 280 -1.15 -11.86 5.06
C ILE A 280 -0.19 -12.68 5.90
N SER A 281 0.79 -13.30 5.26
CA SER A 281 1.97 -13.86 5.91
C SER A 281 3.09 -12.82 5.91
N TYR A 282 3.68 -12.55 7.08
CA TYR A 282 4.78 -11.59 7.18
C TYR A 282 5.75 -11.98 8.29
N SER A 283 7.05 -11.91 8.02
CA SER A 283 8.08 -12.24 9.02
C SER A 283 8.22 -11.15 10.08
N ASN A 284 8.52 -11.53 11.32
CA ASN A 284 8.90 -10.59 12.38
C ASN A 284 10.19 -9.79 12.12
N LYS A 285 11.00 -10.24 11.15
CA LYS A 285 12.20 -9.54 10.66
C LYS A 285 11.91 -8.70 9.41
N GLY A 286 10.64 -8.49 9.10
CA GLY A 286 10.21 -7.69 7.96
C GLY A 286 10.58 -6.21 8.08
N LEU A 287 10.57 -5.51 6.95
CA LEU A 287 10.89 -4.08 6.88
C LEU A 287 9.85 -3.19 7.56
N ILE A 288 8.59 -3.63 7.62
CA ILE A 288 7.48 -2.92 8.26
C ILE A 288 7.32 -3.43 9.69
N ASP A 289 7.34 -2.52 10.66
CA ASP A 289 7.12 -2.84 12.06
C ASP A 289 5.72 -3.42 12.30
N LYS A 290 5.61 -4.43 13.17
CA LYS A 290 4.35 -5.11 13.50
C LYS A 290 3.23 -4.14 13.87
N LYS A 291 3.50 -3.15 14.73
CA LYS A 291 2.47 -2.20 15.20
C LYS A 291 2.02 -1.28 14.07
N VAL A 292 2.94 -0.89 13.18
CA VAL A 292 2.60 -0.11 11.98
C VAL A 292 1.72 -0.92 11.05
N PHE A 293 2.06 -2.19 10.84
CA PHE A 293 1.31 -3.10 9.98
C PHE A 293 -0.11 -3.36 10.52
N GLU A 294 -0.25 -3.64 11.82
CA GLU A 294 -1.55 -3.80 12.48
C GLU A 294 -2.41 -2.55 12.35
N LYS A 295 -1.85 -1.36 12.60
CA LYS A 295 -2.58 -0.08 12.45
C LYS A 295 -3.04 0.15 11.01
N MET A 296 -2.20 -0.18 10.04
CA MET A 296 -2.55 -0.12 8.62
C MET A 296 -3.73 -1.04 8.30
N LEU A 297 -3.72 -2.28 8.81
CA LEU A 297 -4.79 -3.27 8.58
C LEU A 297 -6.11 -2.90 9.27
N MET A 298 -6.06 -2.34 10.49
CA MET A 298 -7.25 -1.87 11.22
C MET A 298 -8.09 -0.88 10.40
N ARG A 299 -7.43 -0.02 9.60
CA ARG A 299 -8.14 0.95 8.74
C ARG A 299 -9.03 0.24 7.72
N PHE A 300 -8.53 -0.84 7.13
CA PHE A 300 -9.21 -1.61 6.10
C PHE A 300 -10.12 -2.71 6.66
N SER A 301 -10.04 -3.03 7.95
CA SER A 301 -10.83 -4.08 8.56
C SER A 301 -12.20 -3.61 9.03
N LYS A 302 -13.20 -4.49 8.91
CA LYS A 302 -14.51 -4.29 9.55
C LYS A 302 -14.34 -4.29 11.07
N ASP A 303 -15.08 -3.41 11.73
CA ASP A 303 -15.09 -3.26 13.20
C ASP A 303 -13.71 -2.99 13.82
N GLU A 304 -12.75 -2.51 13.02
CA GLU A 304 -11.36 -2.26 13.41
C GLU A 304 -10.65 -3.49 14.01
N LYS A 305 -11.10 -4.70 13.66
CA LYS A 305 -10.58 -5.96 14.18
C LYS A 305 -9.51 -6.55 13.27
N VAL A 306 -8.37 -6.93 13.85
CA VAL A 306 -7.30 -7.71 13.19
C VAL A 306 -7.08 -8.96 14.02
N ILE A 307 -7.18 -10.13 13.39
CA ILE A 307 -6.90 -11.41 14.03
C ILE A 307 -5.46 -11.79 13.67
N LEU A 308 -4.62 -12.00 14.69
CA LEU A 308 -3.21 -12.34 14.52
C LEU A 308 -2.93 -13.73 15.08
N LYS A 309 -2.21 -14.55 14.31
CA LYS A 309 -1.55 -15.78 14.78
C LYS A 309 -0.04 -15.64 14.61
N GLU A 310 0.72 -15.88 15.68
CA GLU A 310 2.19 -15.95 15.63
C GLU A 310 2.61 -17.41 15.53
N ILE A 311 3.44 -17.74 14.54
CA ILE A 311 3.98 -19.08 14.33
C ILE A 311 5.49 -19.02 14.51
N ASN A 312 6.00 -19.78 15.48
CA ASN A 312 7.43 -19.92 15.69
C ASN A 312 8.00 -20.90 14.67
N TYR A 313 9.09 -20.54 13.98
CA TYR A 313 9.79 -21.48 13.10
C TYR A 313 11.32 -21.42 13.26
N LYS A 314 11.96 -22.59 13.27
CA LYS A 314 13.42 -22.71 13.27
C LYS A 314 13.94 -22.49 11.85
N LYS A 315 14.63 -21.37 11.61
CA LYS A 315 15.49 -21.18 10.42
C LYS A 315 16.83 -21.88 10.65
N TYR A 316 17.42 -22.40 9.59
CA TYR A 316 18.81 -22.90 9.62
C TYR A 316 19.74 -21.76 10.02
N ILE A 317 20.46 -21.93 11.13
CA ILE A 317 21.41 -20.95 11.68
C ILE A 317 22.75 -21.18 11.00
N ASN A 318 23.25 -20.24 10.20
CA ASN A 318 24.65 -20.28 9.77
C ASN A 318 25.55 -20.03 10.99
N SER A 319 26.69 -20.70 11.06
CA SER A 319 27.65 -20.72 12.18
C SER A 319 28.22 -19.34 12.61
N VAL A 320 27.81 -18.25 11.95
CA VAL A 320 28.26 -16.87 12.21
C VAL A 320 27.27 -16.10 13.11
N SER A 321 26.01 -16.53 13.27
CA SER A 321 25.03 -15.84 14.12
C SER A 321 24.91 -16.48 15.51
N LYS A 322 25.84 -16.13 16.41
CA LYS A 322 25.79 -16.44 17.86
C LYS A 322 24.82 -15.51 18.61
N ASN A 323 23.53 -15.48 18.25
CA ASN A 323 22.49 -14.89 19.12
C ASN A 323 21.43 -15.95 19.40
N LYS A 324 21.51 -16.56 20.58
CA LYS A 324 20.62 -17.64 21.06
C LYS A 324 19.17 -17.20 21.35
N ASN A 325 18.84 -15.91 21.28
CA ASN A 325 17.54 -15.35 21.72
C ASN A 325 16.66 -14.76 20.60
N ASP A 326 17.00 -14.94 19.32
CA ASP A 326 16.28 -14.28 18.22
C ASP A 326 15.38 -15.29 17.48
N GLU A 327 14.26 -15.65 18.10
CA GLU A 327 13.26 -16.56 17.51
C GLU A 327 12.67 -15.93 16.24
N ASN A 328 12.82 -16.61 15.11
CA ASN A 328 12.15 -16.21 13.88
C ASN A 328 10.67 -16.59 14.00
N LYS A 329 9.81 -15.60 13.79
CA LYS A 329 8.36 -15.75 13.83
C LYS A 329 7.76 -15.36 12.50
N GLU A 330 6.72 -16.08 12.10
CA GLU A 330 5.82 -15.67 11.04
C GLU A 330 4.54 -15.13 11.68
N TYR A 331 4.07 -13.98 11.19
CA TYR A 331 2.79 -13.41 11.54
C TYR A 331 1.79 -13.74 10.44
N LEU A 332 0.66 -14.34 10.82
CA LEU A 332 -0.52 -14.45 9.98
C LEU A 332 -1.54 -13.42 10.44
N PHE A 333 -1.74 -12.38 9.63
CA PHE A 333 -2.77 -11.37 9.85
C PHE A 333 -4.01 -11.70 9.02
N LEU A 334 -5.17 -11.81 9.67
CA LEU A 334 -6.45 -12.01 9.02
C LEU A 334 -7.39 -10.83 9.32
N ILE A 335 -7.97 -10.26 8.27
CA ILE A 335 -9.05 -9.26 8.39
C ILE A 335 -10.21 -9.60 7.47
N LYS A 336 -11.42 -9.24 7.91
CA LYS A 336 -12.57 -9.06 7.03
C LYS A 336 -12.53 -7.64 6.48
N LYS A 337 -12.47 -7.47 5.17
CA LYS A 337 -12.24 -6.15 4.57
C LYS A 337 -13.52 -5.30 4.54
N LYS A 338 -13.39 -4.00 4.80
CA LYS A 338 -14.41 -2.98 4.52
C LYS A 338 -14.62 -2.85 3.01
N LYS A 339 -15.82 -2.41 2.58
CA LYS A 339 -16.00 -1.94 1.21
C LYS A 339 -15.18 -0.66 1.02
N PHE A 340 -14.75 -0.37 -0.20
CA PHE A 340 -13.95 0.84 -0.49
C PHE A 340 -14.60 2.13 0.03
N ASP A 341 -15.91 2.29 -0.16
CA ASP A 341 -16.66 3.47 0.28
C ASP A 341 -16.77 3.59 1.81
N ASP A 342 -16.54 2.52 2.57
CA ASP A 342 -16.64 2.50 4.05
C ASP A 342 -15.29 2.81 4.72
N VAL A 343 -14.20 2.89 3.96
CA VAL A 343 -12.87 3.24 4.50
C VAL A 343 -12.81 4.75 4.75
N ILE A 344 -12.53 5.12 6.00
CA ILE A 344 -12.38 6.51 6.43
C ILE A 344 -10.90 6.84 6.51
N TYR A 345 -10.52 8.02 6.03
CA TYR A 345 -9.19 8.59 6.05
C TYR A 345 -9.14 9.79 6.98
N GLU A 346 -8.05 9.93 7.73
CA GLU A 346 -7.85 11.08 8.62
C GLU A 346 -6.67 11.91 8.13
N SER A 347 -6.83 13.22 8.14
CA SER A 347 -5.76 14.16 7.83
C SER A 347 -4.61 14.04 8.84
N PRO A 348 -3.34 14.10 8.38
CA PRO A 348 -2.19 14.22 9.28
C PRO A 348 -2.15 15.56 10.01
N LEU A 349 -3.01 16.53 9.63
CA LEU A 349 -3.19 17.79 10.34
C LEU A 349 -4.26 17.64 11.44
N ASN A 350 -3.84 17.64 12.70
CA ASN A 350 -4.74 17.73 13.84
C ASN A 350 -5.36 19.14 13.91
N TYR A 351 -6.43 19.36 13.14
CA TYR A 351 -7.07 20.67 12.97
C TYR A 351 -8.21 20.89 13.97
N SER A 352 -8.26 22.05 14.60
CA SER A 352 -9.35 22.40 15.54
C SER A 352 -10.69 22.47 14.82
N GLY A 353 -11.72 21.82 15.38
CA GLY A 353 -13.05 21.74 14.76
C GLY A 353 -13.24 20.57 13.78
N SER A 354 -12.21 19.72 13.61
CA SER A 354 -12.24 18.56 12.71
C SER A 354 -13.52 17.72 12.82
N LYS A 355 -14.13 17.45 11.66
CA LYS A 355 -15.33 16.60 11.51
C LYS A 355 -15.03 15.12 11.33
N TYR A 356 -13.78 14.69 11.56
CA TYR A 356 -13.37 13.29 11.37
C TYR A 356 -14.31 12.27 12.07
N LYS A 357 -14.74 12.54 13.30
CA LYS A 357 -15.65 11.66 14.05
C LYS A 357 -17.09 11.64 13.50
N LEU A 358 -17.46 12.61 12.68
CA LEU A 358 -18.80 12.76 12.09
C LEU A 358 -18.84 12.28 10.63
N ILE A 359 -17.74 11.77 10.06
CA ILE A 359 -17.67 11.43 8.63
C ILE A 359 -18.75 10.41 8.21
N SER A 360 -18.97 9.35 8.97
CA SER A 360 -20.01 8.37 8.63
C SER A 360 -21.40 9.03 8.55
N PHE A 361 -21.73 9.85 9.56
CA PHE A 361 -22.98 10.61 9.61
C PHE A 361 -23.09 11.62 8.44
N LEU A 362 -22.04 12.38 8.15
CA LEU A 362 -22.05 13.35 7.05
C LEU A 362 -22.25 12.65 5.70
N LYS A 363 -21.61 11.50 5.47
CA LYS A 363 -21.74 10.71 4.24
C LYS A 363 -23.17 10.21 4.02
N GLU A 364 -23.88 9.83 5.08
CA GLU A 364 -25.30 9.42 5.01
C GLU A 364 -26.22 10.58 4.59
N HIS A 365 -25.81 11.82 4.86
CA HIS A 365 -26.58 13.01 4.53
C HIS A 365 -26.13 13.76 3.28
N PHE A 366 -25.04 13.34 2.63
CA PHE A 366 -24.60 13.90 1.35
C PHE A 366 -25.61 13.60 0.22
N PRO A 367 -25.65 14.43 -0.84
CA PRO A 367 -26.46 14.13 -2.02
C PRO A 367 -26.09 12.78 -2.64
N LYS A 368 -27.11 12.01 -3.04
CA LYS A 368 -26.91 10.69 -3.69
C LYS A 368 -26.24 10.77 -5.07
N ASN A 369 -26.39 11.89 -5.78
CA ASN A 369 -25.77 12.11 -7.10
C ASN A 369 -24.27 12.43 -6.92
N LYS A 370 -23.41 11.43 -7.16
CA LYS A 370 -21.94 11.54 -7.04
C LYS A 370 -21.28 12.36 -8.17
N ASN A 371 -22.01 12.71 -9.22
CA ASN A 371 -21.50 13.49 -10.36
C ASN A 371 -21.50 15.01 -10.09
N LEU A 372 -22.08 15.45 -8.96
CA LEU A 372 -22.03 16.85 -8.56
C LEU A 372 -20.58 17.28 -8.31
N LYS A 373 -20.25 18.52 -8.68
CA LYS A 373 -19.00 19.17 -8.28
C LYS A 373 -19.06 19.43 -6.78
N PHE A 374 -18.17 18.81 -6.01
CA PHE A 374 -18.10 18.99 -4.57
C PHE A 374 -17.11 20.09 -4.20
N ILE A 375 -17.52 21.03 -3.36
CA ILE A 375 -16.67 22.11 -2.86
C ILE A 375 -16.65 22.07 -1.33
N ASP A 376 -15.48 21.76 -0.75
CA ASP A 376 -15.20 21.91 0.68
C ASP A 376 -14.68 23.32 0.91
N ILE A 377 -15.60 24.27 1.14
CA ILE A 377 -15.28 25.70 1.01
C ILE A 377 -14.48 26.26 2.20
N PHE A 378 -14.56 25.58 3.34
CA PHE A 378 -13.80 25.81 4.57
C PHE A 378 -13.01 24.55 4.94
N GLY A 379 -12.18 24.09 4.00
CA GLY A 379 -11.60 22.75 4.01
C GLY A 379 -10.73 22.44 5.23
N GLY A 380 -10.02 23.41 5.81
CA GLY A 380 -9.18 23.19 6.99
C GLY A 380 -8.23 22.01 6.79
N GLY A 381 -8.29 21.02 7.70
CA GLY A 381 -7.53 19.77 7.58
C GLY A 381 -7.99 18.82 6.47
N PHE A 382 -9.08 19.12 5.76
CA PHE A 382 -9.68 18.35 4.66
C PHE A 382 -10.23 16.97 5.04
N ASN A 383 -10.67 16.80 6.29
CA ASN A 383 -11.25 15.52 6.74
C ASN A 383 -12.60 15.21 6.07
N VAL A 384 -13.39 16.22 5.70
CA VAL A 384 -14.67 16.00 5.01
C VAL A 384 -14.43 15.68 3.55
N GLY A 385 -13.73 16.54 2.82
CA GLY A 385 -13.49 16.33 1.39
C GLY A 385 -12.65 15.09 1.06
N ILE A 386 -11.64 14.69 1.86
CA ILE A 386 -10.88 13.45 1.60
C ILE A 386 -11.76 12.18 1.63
N ASN A 387 -12.85 12.23 2.39
CA ASN A 387 -13.79 11.13 2.58
C ASN A 387 -15.08 11.27 1.75
N CYS A 388 -15.15 12.31 0.91
CA CYS A 388 -16.27 12.49 0.01
C CYS A 388 -16.16 11.49 -1.16
N ASN A 389 -17.31 11.07 -1.68
CA ASN A 389 -17.39 10.08 -2.77
C ASN A 389 -17.81 10.76 -4.09
N PHE A 390 -17.42 12.02 -4.30
CA PHE A 390 -17.69 12.79 -5.54
C PHE A 390 -16.53 12.71 -6.51
N GLU A 391 -16.82 12.77 -7.81
CA GLU A 391 -15.81 12.65 -8.85
C GLU A 391 -14.94 13.90 -8.99
N ASN A 392 -15.53 15.09 -8.89
CA ASN A 392 -14.84 16.37 -9.02
C ASN A 392 -14.86 17.10 -7.68
N VAL A 393 -13.69 17.31 -7.09
CA VAL A 393 -13.55 17.81 -5.71
C VAL A 393 -12.71 19.09 -5.72
N ILE A 394 -13.19 20.13 -5.06
CA ILE A 394 -12.44 21.37 -4.79
C ILE A 394 -12.25 21.50 -3.29
N TYR A 395 -10.99 21.59 -2.87
CA TYR A 395 -10.61 22.06 -1.55
C TYR A 395 -10.41 23.57 -1.62
N ASN A 396 -10.98 24.29 -0.65
CA ASN A 396 -10.68 25.70 -0.43
C ASN A 396 -10.42 25.96 1.04
N ASP A 397 -9.43 26.80 1.35
CA ASP A 397 -9.31 27.41 2.67
C ASP A 397 -8.74 28.82 2.51
N TYR A 398 -9.27 29.79 3.26
CA TYR A 398 -8.77 31.17 3.21
C TYR A 398 -7.29 31.26 3.67
N ASN A 399 -6.84 30.35 4.54
CA ASN A 399 -5.46 30.28 4.98
C ASN A 399 -4.61 29.50 3.97
N PHE A 400 -3.94 30.23 3.08
CA PHE A 400 -3.07 29.65 2.06
C PHE A 400 -1.95 28.76 2.62
N LYS A 401 -1.49 28.96 3.86
CA LYS A 401 -0.51 28.05 4.49
C LYS A 401 -1.09 26.66 4.75
N VAL A 402 -2.39 26.56 5.03
CA VAL A 402 -3.09 25.28 5.17
C VAL A 402 -3.29 24.64 3.80
N ALA A 403 -3.71 25.42 2.80
CA ALA A 403 -3.81 24.95 1.42
C ALA A 403 -2.47 24.41 0.88
N ASP A 404 -1.35 25.08 1.18
CA ASP A 404 0.00 24.64 0.82
C ASP A 404 0.41 23.31 1.50
N LEU A 405 -0.09 23.05 2.73
CA LEU A 405 0.11 21.76 3.41
C LEU A 405 -0.69 20.65 2.72
N ILE A 406 -1.96 20.91 2.38
CA ILE A 406 -2.80 19.96 1.62
C ILE A 406 -2.16 19.67 0.25
N ARG A 407 -1.69 20.71 -0.45
CA ARG A 407 -0.98 20.57 -1.74
C ARG A 407 0.30 19.75 -1.60
N MET A 408 1.06 19.92 -0.51
CA MET A 408 2.22 19.08 -0.23
C MET A 408 1.87 17.59 -0.10
N PHE A 409 0.78 17.24 0.61
CA PHE A 409 0.34 15.83 0.73
C PHE A 409 -0.18 15.27 -0.60
N LYS A 410 -0.79 16.12 -1.44
CA LYS A 410 -1.22 15.77 -2.79
C LYS A 410 -0.03 15.52 -3.73
N ASP A 411 0.93 16.42 -3.78
CA ASP A 411 1.91 16.41 -4.88
C ASP A 411 3.19 15.62 -4.56
N LYS A 412 3.48 15.30 -3.29
CA LYS A 412 4.74 14.66 -2.86
C LYS A 412 4.52 13.21 -2.44
N LYS A 413 5.46 12.31 -2.77
CA LYS A 413 5.45 10.92 -2.27
C LYS A 413 5.49 10.90 -0.74
N SER A 414 4.70 10.03 -0.11
CA SER A 414 4.64 9.98 1.35
C SER A 414 5.99 9.57 1.95
N SER A 415 6.71 8.68 1.25
CA SER A 415 8.07 8.28 1.56
C SER A 415 9.03 9.46 1.62
N ASP A 416 8.85 10.46 0.75
CA ASP A 416 9.74 11.62 0.67
C ASP A 416 9.41 12.65 1.74
N ILE A 417 8.13 12.81 2.08
CA ILE A 417 7.68 13.56 3.26
C ILE A 417 8.31 12.96 4.53
N ILE A 418 8.22 11.65 4.72
CA ILE A 418 8.78 10.94 5.88
C ILE A 418 10.31 11.03 5.93
N LYS A 419 11.01 10.87 4.79
CA LYS A 419 12.48 11.06 4.71
C LYS A 419 12.89 12.45 5.18
N ARG A 420 12.22 13.49 4.67
CA ARG A 420 12.52 14.89 5.02
C ARG A 420 12.20 15.18 6.49
N LEU A 421 11.06 14.69 7.00
CA LEU A 421 10.72 14.76 8.43
C LEU A 421 11.85 14.20 9.29
N ASN A 422 12.26 12.96 9.04
CA ASN A 422 13.34 12.31 9.80
C ASN A 422 14.67 13.07 9.70
N PHE A 423 15.00 13.61 8.52
CA PHE A 423 16.20 14.43 8.34
C PHE A 423 16.19 15.67 9.24
N TYR A 424 15.10 16.45 9.24
CA TYR A 424 15.02 17.67 10.05
C TYR A 424 14.89 17.37 11.55
N ILE A 425 14.15 16.33 11.93
CA ILE A 425 14.06 15.85 13.32
C ILE A 425 15.47 15.55 13.84
N LYS A 426 16.29 14.84 13.06
CA LYS A 426 17.69 14.55 13.42
C LYS A 426 18.56 15.81 13.41
N LYS A 427 18.48 16.63 12.35
CA LYS A 427 19.31 17.82 12.17
C LYS A 427 19.14 18.84 13.30
N PHE A 428 17.91 19.01 13.78
CA PHE A 428 17.60 19.93 14.86
C PHE A 428 17.48 19.23 16.22
N SER A 429 17.73 17.92 16.32
CA SER A 429 17.58 17.14 17.55
C SER A 429 16.23 17.37 18.24
N LEU A 430 15.15 17.31 17.47
CA LEU A 430 13.79 17.56 17.97
C LEU A 430 13.30 16.41 18.84
N SER A 431 12.64 16.77 19.94
CA SER A 431 11.98 15.84 20.84
C SER A 431 10.81 16.53 21.54
N LYS A 432 9.90 15.73 22.12
CA LYS A 432 8.75 16.25 22.89
C LYS A 432 9.23 17.23 23.97
N ASN A 433 8.54 18.36 24.12
CA ASN A 433 8.84 19.41 25.10
C ASN A 433 10.24 20.06 24.99
N ASN A 434 11.00 19.84 23.91
CA ASN A 434 12.32 20.45 23.73
C ASN A 434 12.22 21.87 23.16
N LYS A 435 12.04 22.85 24.06
CA LYS A 435 11.81 24.26 23.73
C LYS A 435 12.96 24.88 22.93
N GLU A 436 14.21 24.61 23.29
CA GLU A 436 15.39 25.21 22.66
C GLU A 436 15.50 24.82 21.19
N ASN A 437 15.53 23.51 20.90
CA ASN A 437 15.66 23.01 19.54
C ASN A 437 14.44 23.31 18.68
N TYR A 438 13.25 23.28 19.27
CA TYR A 438 12.02 23.71 18.60
C TYR A 438 12.08 25.19 18.19
N ASN A 439 12.54 26.07 19.08
CA ASN A 439 12.68 27.50 18.78
C ASN A 439 13.70 27.75 17.67
N ARG A 440 14.83 27.01 17.66
CA ARG A 440 15.81 27.06 16.56
C ARG A 440 15.20 26.68 15.21
N LEU A 441 14.36 25.65 15.16
CA LEU A 441 13.65 25.28 13.94
C LEU A 441 12.63 26.36 13.54
N ARG A 442 11.92 26.94 14.51
CA ARG A 442 10.92 28.00 14.28
C ARG A 442 11.57 29.26 13.72
N GLU A 443 12.71 29.67 14.24
CA GLU A 443 13.51 30.77 13.71
C GLU A 443 14.03 30.45 12.31
N TYR A 444 14.50 29.22 12.07
CA TYR A 444 14.90 28.77 10.74
C TYR A 444 13.75 28.87 9.72
N TYR A 445 12.53 28.47 10.11
CA TYR A 445 11.33 28.61 9.28
C TYR A 445 11.00 30.07 8.98
N ASN A 446 10.94 30.90 10.03
CA ASN A 446 10.52 32.30 9.92
C ASN A 446 11.52 33.17 9.14
N ASN A 447 12.82 32.85 9.20
CA ASN A 447 13.87 33.73 8.67
C ASN A 447 14.59 33.17 7.42
N LYS A 448 14.60 31.84 7.21
CA LYS A 448 15.42 31.22 6.14
C LYS A 448 14.65 30.32 5.19
N ASN A 449 13.64 29.58 5.65
CA ASN A 449 12.98 28.58 4.82
C ASN A 449 11.51 28.38 5.23
N ASN A 450 10.63 29.14 4.58
CA ASN A 450 9.18 29.10 4.79
C ASN A 450 8.51 27.98 3.98
N SER A 451 9.05 26.75 4.05
CA SER A 451 8.48 25.59 3.33
C SER A 451 7.44 24.84 4.14
N SER A 452 6.43 24.29 3.45
CA SER A 452 5.35 23.48 4.05
C SER A 452 5.87 22.27 4.83
N PHE A 453 7.01 21.69 4.43
CA PHE A 453 7.65 20.60 5.16
C PHE A 453 8.07 21.01 6.57
N ILE A 454 8.72 22.17 6.70
CA ILE A 454 9.18 22.67 8.00
C ILE A 454 8.00 23.15 8.84
N LEU A 455 7.04 23.82 8.21
CA LEU A 455 5.78 24.17 8.88
C LEU A 455 5.10 22.93 9.46
N PHE A 456 5.02 21.85 8.70
CA PHE A 456 4.42 20.60 9.17
C PHE A 456 5.18 19.98 10.36
N ILE A 457 6.52 20.03 10.35
CA ILE A 457 7.33 19.61 11.51
C ILE A 457 7.01 20.48 12.74
N LEU A 458 6.96 21.80 12.58
CA LEU A 458 6.61 22.72 13.67
C LEU A 458 5.20 22.45 14.21
N ILE A 459 4.25 22.08 13.34
CA ILE A 459 2.90 21.69 13.75
C ILE A 459 2.94 20.40 14.57
N ILE A 460 3.67 19.36 14.14
CA ILE A 460 3.76 18.07 14.87
C ILE A 460 4.28 18.26 16.31
N PHE A 461 5.34 19.06 16.48
CA PHE A 461 5.98 19.29 17.78
C PHE A 461 5.41 20.50 18.54
N GLY A 462 4.46 21.24 17.95
CA GLY A 462 3.87 22.45 18.51
C GLY A 462 2.76 22.17 19.52
N PHE A 463 2.48 23.14 20.39
CA PHE A 463 1.44 23.06 21.40
C PHE A 463 0.08 22.81 20.75
N SER A 464 -0.58 21.71 21.16
CA SER A 464 -1.88 21.26 20.64
C SER A 464 -1.96 21.17 19.12
N ASN A 465 -0.83 21.02 18.42
CA ASN A 465 -0.71 21.05 16.95
C ASN A 465 -1.34 22.29 16.28
N GLN A 466 -1.43 23.42 17.00
CA GLN A 466 -2.06 24.62 16.47
C GLN A 466 -1.23 25.26 15.35
N ILE A 467 -1.94 25.75 14.33
CA ILE A 467 -1.39 26.57 13.26
C ILE A 467 -1.59 28.03 13.64
N ARG A 468 -0.52 28.72 14.09
CA ARG A 468 -0.60 30.09 14.60
C ARG A 468 0.48 30.98 14.00
N PHE A 469 0.05 32.11 13.45
CA PHE A 469 0.91 33.14 12.87
C PHE A 469 0.65 34.48 13.56
N ASN A 470 1.62 35.40 13.52
CA ASN A 470 1.42 36.80 13.87
C ASN A 470 1.01 37.63 12.64
N SER A 471 0.86 38.95 12.79
CA SER A 471 0.56 39.88 11.70
C SER A 471 1.61 39.86 10.57
N ASP A 472 2.87 39.56 10.88
CA ASP A 472 3.96 39.45 9.89
C ASP A 472 4.03 38.07 9.23
N LEU A 473 3.00 37.23 9.43
CA LEU A 473 2.93 35.84 8.96
C LEU A 473 4.08 34.95 9.46
N LYS A 474 4.73 35.32 10.57
CA LYS A 474 5.71 34.49 11.27
C LYS A 474 4.99 33.50 12.16
N PHE A 475 5.39 32.23 12.08
CA PHE A 475 4.85 31.17 12.92
C PHE A 475 5.27 31.40 14.37
N ASN A 476 4.30 31.39 15.29
CA ASN A 476 4.52 31.78 16.68
C ASN A 476 3.94 30.78 17.70
N ASN A 477 3.57 29.56 17.30
CA ASN A 477 3.15 28.52 18.26
C ASN A 477 4.33 28.07 19.13
N THR A 478 4.09 27.73 20.39
CA THR A 478 5.10 27.21 21.33
C THR A 478 5.30 25.71 21.17
N VAL A 479 6.37 25.15 21.74
CA VAL A 479 6.58 23.68 21.78
C VAL A 479 5.45 23.00 22.55
N GLY A 480 5.11 21.78 22.16
CA GLY A 480 4.11 20.93 22.82
C GLY A 480 4.69 19.62 23.33
N LEU A 481 3.79 18.75 23.80
CA LEU A 481 4.12 17.40 24.31
C LEU A 481 4.06 16.31 23.22
N SER A 482 3.70 16.68 21.99
CA SER A 482 3.54 15.77 20.85
C SER A 482 4.87 15.51 20.14
N ASP A 483 4.92 14.39 19.42
CA ASP A 483 6.07 13.94 18.62
C ASP A 483 5.63 13.27 17.31
N PHE A 484 6.61 12.94 16.47
CA PHE A 484 6.40 12.13 15.28
C PHE A 484 6.36 10.64 15.65
N ASN A 485 5.14 10.09 15.78
CA ASN A 485 4.89 8.69 16.14
C ASN A 485 4.19 7.90 15.01
N HIS A 486 3.96 6.61 15.26
CA HIS A 486 3.36 5.68 14.29
C HIS A 486 1.98 6.13 13.78
N ASN A 487 1.17 6.81 14.61
CA ASN A 487 -0.15 7.29 14.19
C ASN A 487 -0.02 8.44 13.17
N VAL A 488 0.84 9.43 13.44
CA VAL A 488 1.08 10.53 12.49
C VAL A 488 1.64 10.00 11.18
N ARG A 489 2.57 9.04 11.26
CA ARG A 489 3.17 8.41 10.10
C ARG A 489 2.14 7.66 9.24
N GLU A 490 1.27 6.87 9.85
CA GLU A 490 0.20 6.17 9.15
C GLU A 490 -0.80 7.16 8.51
N LYS A 491 -1.15 8.27 9.17
CA LYS A 491 -1.99 9.33 8.59
C LYS A 491 -1.33 9.98 7.37
N ILE A 492 -0.02 10.24 7.39
CA ILE A 492 0.70 10.78 6.22
C ILE A 492 0.59 9.81 5.05
N ILE A 493 0.83 8.52 5.27
CA ILE A 493 0.79 7.50 4.21
C ILE A 493 -0.64 7.37 3.65
N SER A 494 -1.61 7.17 4.54
CA SER A 494 -3.00 6.92 4.16
C SER A 494 -3.64 8.11 3.46
N PHE A 495 -3.50 9.31 4.03
CA PHE A 495 -4.03 10.54 3.46
C PHE A 495 -3.36 10.86 2.12
N SER A 496 -2.03 10.79 2.05
CA SER A 496 -1.29 11.08 0.80
C SER A 496 -1.61 10.08 -0.31
N ASN A 497 -1.86 8.80 0.02
CA ASN A 497 -2.27 7.80 -0.97
C ASN A 497 -3.67 8.12 -1.52
N LYS A 498 -4.64 8.39 -0.65
CA LYS A 498 -6.03 8.68 -1.04
C LYS A 498 -6.14 9.98 -1.85
N ILE A 499 -5.55 11.08 -1.36
CA ILE A 499 -5.69 12.40 -1.98
C ILE A 499 -5.12 12.45 -3.41
N LYS A 500 -4.08 11.67 -3.70
CA LYS A 500 -3.48 11.56 -5.03
C LYS A 500 -4.35 10.85 -6.06
N LYS A 501 -5.22 9.95 -5.59
CA LYS A 501 -6.17 9.21 -6.44
C LYS A 501 -7.44 10.01 -6.71
N MET A 502 -7.61 11.17 -6.04
CA MET A 502 -8.77 12.04 -6.24
C MET A 502 -8.51 13.03 -7.38
N ASN A 503 -9.54 13.29 -8.17
CA ASN A 503 -9.58 14.44 -9.05
C ASN A 503 -9.91 15.69 -8.21
N LEU A 504 -8.83 16.25 -7.63
CA LEU A 504 -8.87 17.32 -6.63
C LEU A 504 -8.14 18.58 -7.09
N THR A 505 -8.83 19.72 -7.02
CA THR A 505 -8.22 21.06 -7.11
C THR A 505 -8.05 21.64 -5.71
N VAL A 506 -6.86 22.21 -5.42
CA VAL A 506 -6.53 22.79 -4.11
C VAL A 506 -6.35 24.29 -4.27
N GLU A 507 -7.31 25.05 -3.75
CA GLU A 507 -7.40 26.50 -3.85
C GLU A 507 -7.29 27.20 -2.50
N SER A 508 -7.10 28.51 -2.53
CA SER A 508 -7.11 29.36 -1.35
C SER A 508 -7.70 30.72 -1.71
N ASN A 509 -9.02 30.77 -1.72
CA ASN A 509 -9.83 31.92 -2.11
C ASN A 509 -10.82 32.28 -0.98
N SER A 510 -11.32 33.51 -1.02
CA SER A 510 -12.52 33.87 -0.24
C SER A 510 -13.70 33.04 -0.72
N TYR A 511 -14.62 32.66 0.17
CA TYR A 511 -15.77 31.82 -0.23
C TYR A 511 -16.67 32.51 -1.26
N GLU A 512 -16.69 33.85 -1.26
CA GLU A 512 -17.43 34.70 -2.21
C GLU A 512 -16.94 34.54 -3.65
N TYR A 513 -15.67 34.18 -3.87
CA TYR A 513 -15.12 33.90 -5.21
C TYR A 513 -15.92 32.81 -5.94
N TYR A 514 -16.43 31.84 -5.19
CA TYR A 514 -17.13 30.70 -5.76
C TYR A 514 -18.52 31.06 -6.28
N GLU A 515 -19.06 32.22 -5.93
CA GLU A 515 -20.41 32.61 -6.31
C GLU A 515 -20.63 32.54 -7.82
N GLU A 516 -19.64 32.88 -8.63
CA GLU A 516 -19.73 32.89 -10.09
C GLU A 516 -19.67 31.49 -10.73
N ILE A 517 -19.05 30.51 -10.06
CA ILE A 517 -18.82 29.15 -10.59
C ILE A 517 -19.80 28.11 -10.06
N ILE A 518 -20.64 28.51 -9.11
CA ILE A 518 -21.65 27.66 -8.48
C ILE A 518 -22.94 27.66 -9.30
N ASP A 519 -23.43 26.46 -9.58
CA ASP A 519 -24.67 26.20 -10.31
C ASP A 519 -25.46 25.01 -9.72
N LYS A 520 -26.54 24.61 -10.40
CA LYS A 520 -27.36 23.45 -10.05
C LYS A 520 -26.63 22.10 -10.01
N ASN A 521 -25.44 22.01 -10.58
CA ASN A 521 -24.61 20.79 -10.61
C ASN A 521 -23.55 20.79 -9.50
N THR A 522 -23.67 21.71 -8.55
CA THR A 522 -22.69 21.88 -7.48
C THR A 522 -23.27 21.50 -6.11
N PHE A 523 -22.47 20.81 -5.30
CA PHE A 523 -22.71 20.59 -3.88
C PHE A 523 -21.60 21.24 -3.05
N ILE A 524 -21.99 22.16 -2.16
CA ILE A 524 -21.05 22.87 -1.28
C ILE A 524 -21.23 22.41 0.16
N TYR A 525 -20.12 21.99 0.77
CA TYR A 525 -20.04 21.76 2.20
C TYR A 525 -19.37 22.96 2.88
N LEU A 526 -20.02 23.49 3.92
CA LEU A 526 -19.59 24.65 4.67
C LEU A 526 -19.37 24.28 6.14
N ASP A 527 -18.16 24.49 6.63
CA ASP A 527 -17.80 24.34 8.04
C ASP A 527 -17.02 25.57 8.53
N PRO A 528 -17.68 26.74 8.59
CA PRO A 528 -17.03 27.98 8.96
C PRO A 528 -16.59 27.96 10.43
N PRO A 529 -15.77 28.93 10.85
CA PRO A 529 -15.64 29.25 12.27
C PRO A 529 -17.02 29.49 12.93
N TYR A 530 -17.23 28.96 14.14
CA TYR A 530 -18.52 29.13 14.83
C TYR A 530 -18.50 30.32 15.78
N LEU A 531 -19.47 31.23 15.61
CA LEU A 531 -19.59 32.47 16.37
C LEU A 531 -19.58 32.26 17.89
N ILE A 532 -20.29 31.23 18.37
CA ILE A 532 -20.48 30.96 19.80
C ILE A 532 -19.47 29.96 20.38
N THR A 533 -18.35 29.73 19.70
CA THR A 533 -17.28 28.83 20.20
C THR A 533 -15.94 29.57 20.28
N THR A 534 -14.98 28.98 20.99
CA THR A 534 -13.62 29.50 21.11
C THR A 534 -12.65 28.69 20.26
N ALA A 535 -12.16 29.29 19.19
CA ALA A 535 -11.12 28.69 18.34
C ALA A 535 -10.10 29.74 17.90
N SER A 536 -8.93 29.22 17.55
CA SER A 536 -7.76 29.96 17.09
C SER A 536 -8.07 30.99 15.99
N TYR A 537 -8.91 30.61 15.03
CA TYR A 537 -9.24 31.42 13.85
C TYR A 537 -10.36 32.46 14.09
N ASN A 538 -10.98 32.50 15.29
CA ASN A 538 -12.07 33.44 15.57
C ASN A 538 -11.55 34.85 15.91
N ASP A 539 -10.35 34.97 16.48
CA ASP A 539 -9.91 36.21 17.15
C ASP A 539 -9.40 37.32 16.21
N GLY A 540 -9.17 37.03 14.92
CA GLY A 540 -8.69 38.00 13.93
C GLY A 540 -7.29 38.58 14.20
N LYS A 541 -6.54 38.06 15.19
CA LYS A 541 -5.25 38.60 15.63
C LYS A 541 -4.04 37.88 15.02
N ARG A 542 -4.26 37.01 14.04
CA ARG A 542 -3.28 36.00 13.58
C ARG A 542 -2.88 36.12 12.12
N GLY A 543 -3.00 37.32 11.56
CA GLY A 543 -2.70 37.61 10.14
C GLY A 543 -3.82 37.24 9.16
N PHE A 544 -4.97 36.76 9.67
CA PHE A 544 -6.16 36.40 8.90
C PHE A 544 -7.40 37.04 9.50
N LYS A 545 -8.43 37.28 8.67
CA LYS A 545 -9.69 37.90 9.08
C LYS A 545 -10.40 37.05 10.13
N GLY A 546 -10.83 37.67 11.23
CA GLY A 546 -11.56 36.99 12.31
C GLY A 546 -13.01 36.69 11.94
N TRP A 547 -13.70 35.91 12.78
CA TRP A 547 -15.11 35.56 12.58
C TRP A 547 -15.99 36.24 13.62
N ASN A 548 -16.90 37.09 13.16
CA ASN A 548 -17.83 37.85 13.99
C ASN A 548 -19.24 37.82 13.38
N LYS A 549 -20.20 38.52 14.00
CA LYS A 549 -21.60 38.57 13.54
C LYS A 549 -21.73 39.04 12.08
N ILE A 550 -20.92 40.02 11.66
CA ILE A 550 -20.94 40.55 10.30
C ILE A 550 -20.50 39.48 9.30
N GLU A 551 -19.47 38.72 9.64
CA GLU A 551 -18.98 37.64 8.77
C GLU A 551 -19.94 36.45 8.72
N GLU A 552 -20.62 36.14 9.82
CA GLU A 552 -21.69 35.14 9.82
C GLU A 552 -22.87 35.59 8.94
N GLU A 553 -23.35 36.83 9.06
CA GLU A 553 -24.41 37.37 8.21
C GLU A 553 -24.03 37.38 6.72
N LYS A 554 -22.79 37.72 6.38
CA LYS A 554 -22.27 37.64 5.00
C LYS A 554 -22.29 36.21 4.46
N LEU A 555 -21.88 35.24 5.27
CA LEU A 555 -21.91 33.83 4.88
C LEU A 555 -23.35 33.36 4.65
N LEU A 556 -24.28 33.68 5.55
CA LEU A 556 -25.68 33.27 5.39
C LEU A 556 -26.32 33.89 4.14
N ASN A 557 -26.03 35.17 3.86
CA ASN A 557 -26.46 35.83 2.62
C ASN A 557 -25.83 35.17 1.38
N PHE A 558 -24.57 34.75 1.44
CA PHE A 558 -23.93 33.98 0.37
C PHE A 558 -24.64 32.64 0.16
N ILE A 559 -24.99 31.92 1.23
CA ILE A 559 -25.73 30.66 1.14
C ILE A 559 -27.08 30.85 0.46
N ASP A 560 -27.81 31.92 0.78
CA ASP A 560 -29.09 32.24 0.12
C ASP A 560 -28.92 32.52 -1.38
N ARG A 561 -27.83 33.18 -1.79
CA ARG A 561 -27.53 33.44 -3.21
C ARG A 561 -27.13 32.18 -3.98
N ILE A 562 -26.38 31.26 -3.38
CA ILE A 562 -26.06 29.99 -4.06
C ILE A 562 -27.28 29.05 -4.11
N ASN A 563 -28.16 29.13 -3.11
CA ASN A 563 -29.43 28.40 -3.10
C ASN A 563 -30.34 28.86 -4.25
N SER A 564 -30.42 30.18 -4.53
CA SER A 564 -31.21 30.69 -5.67
C SER A 564 -30.67 30.26 -7.04
N LYS A 565 -29.38 29.92 -7.13
CA LYS A 565 -28.76 29.30 -8.32
C LYS A 565 -29.02 27.80 -8.46
N GLY A 566 -29.74 27.20 -7.50
CA GLY A 566 -30.10 25.78 -7.49
C GLY A 566 -29.02 24.84 -6.96
N ALA A 567 -27.94 25.37 -6.39
CA ALA A 567 -26.88 24.55 -5.82
C ALA A 567 -27.35 23.83 -4.54
N LYS A 568 -26.82 22.63 -4.29
CA LYS A 568 -27.03 21.94 -3.02
C LYS A 568 -26.03 22.44 -2.00
N PHE A 569 -26.45 22.65 -0.75
CA PHE A 569 -25.51 22.99 0.33
C PHE A 569 -25.74 22.18 1.60
N MET A 570 -24.67 21.99 2.37
CA MET A 570 -24.71 21.49 3.73
C MET A 570 -23.81 22.35 4.61
N LEU A 571 -24.39 23.01 5.61
CA LEU A 571 -23.69 23.85 6.58
C LEU A 571 -23.61 23.12 7.93
N SER A 572 -22.40 22.87 8.43
CA SER A 572 -22.17 22.51 9.83
C SER A 572 -22.07 23.75 10.71
N ASN A 573 -22.79 23.77 11.82
CA ASN A 573 -22.69 24.86 12.80
C ASN A 573 -23.19 24.41 14.19
N VAL A 574 -23.14 25.30 15.18
CA VAL A 574 -23.57 25.06 16.56
C VAL A 574 -24.67 26.05 16.95
N LEU A 575 -25.83 25.53 17.37
CA LEU A 575 -26.98 26.34 17.80
C LEU A 575 -26.88 26.77 19.25
N ILE A 576 -26.27 25.93 20.09
CA ILE A 576 -26.14 26.14 21.54
C ILE A 576 -24.72 25.72 21.97
N HIS A 577 -24.03 26.55 22.73
CA HIS A 577 -22.76 26.22 23.36
C HIS A 577 -22.63 26.90 24.72
N LYS A 578 -22.48 26.14 25.81
CA LYS A 578 -22.31 26.63 27.19
C LYS A 578 -23.32 27.72 27.61
N GLY A 579 -24.59 27.55 27.21
CA GLY A 579 -25.66 28.50 27.48
C GLY A 579 -25.86 29.58 26.40
N ASP A 580 -24.84 29.87 25.59
CA ASP A 580 -24.94 30.81 24.47
C ASP A 580 -25.77 30.20 23.34
N LYS A 581 -26.56 31.05 22.67
CA LYS A 581 -27.45 30.66 21.57
C LYS A 581 -27.13 31.47 20.32
N ASN A 582 -26.99 30.79 19.18
CA ASN A 582 -26.83 31.44 17.89
C ASN A 582 -28.20 31.83 17.32
N GLU A 583 -28.73 32.98 17.75
CA GLU A 583 -30.05 33.48 17.34
C GLU A 583 -30.08 33.93 15.86
N ILE A 584 -28.94 34.38 15.31
CA ILE A 584 -28.83 34.76 13.88
C ILE A 584 -29.10 33.51 13.02
N LEU A 585 -28.39 32.42 13.32
CA LEU A 585 -28.53 31.16 12.60
C LEU A 585 -29.95 30.58 12.73
N LYS A 586 -30.54 30.57 13.94
CA LYS A 586 -31.90 30.07 14.15
C LYS A 586 -32.93 30.81 13.30
N LYS A 587 -32.89 32.15 13.31
CA LYS A 587 -33.83 32.97 12.52
C LYS A 587 -33.67 32.70 11.04
N TRP A 588 -32.44 32.58 10.55
CA TRP A 588 -32.14 32.29 9.14
C TRP A 588 -32.65 30.90 8.71
N ILE A 589 -32.48 29.87 9.53
CA ILE A 589 -33.02 28.52 9.26
C ILE A 589 -34.55 28.57 9.12
N SER A 590 -35.23 29.16 10.11
CA SER A 590 -36.70 29.23 10.12
C SER A 590 -37.24 30.06 8.96
N LYS A 591 -36.61 31.18 8.63
CA LYS A 591 -37.03 32.07 7.52
C LYS A 591 -37.03 31.35 6.17
N ASN A 592 -36.03 30.49 5.92
CA ASN A 592 -35.84 29.84 4.64
C ASN A 592 -36.39 28.40 4.58
N ASN A 593 -36.95 27.90 5.69
CA ASN A 593 -37.45 26.53 5.82
C ASN A 593 -36.41 25.46 5.45
N TYR A 594 -35.14 25.69 5.84
CA TYR A 594 -34.07 24.72 5.58
C TYR A 594 -34.17 23.51 6.52
N LYS A 595 -33.76 22.34 6.02
CA LYS A 595 -33.78 21.09 6.78
C LYS A 595 -32.65 21.09 7.81
N LEU A 596 -33.03 20.96 9.07
CA LEU A 596 -32.12 20.88 10.21
C LEU A 596 -31.97 19.42 10.65
N VAL A 597 -30.74 18.94 10.74
CA VAL A 597 -30.44 17.61 11.28
C VAL A 597 -29.40 17.75 12.39
N ASN A 598 -29.65 17.10 13.53
CA ASN A 598 -28.72 17.17 14.65
C ASN A 598 -27.59 16.14 14.50
N CYS A 599 -26.36 16.54 14.83
CA CYS A 599 -25.21 15.64 14.80
C CYS A 599 -25.24 14.65 16.00
N PRO A 600 -24.83 13.39 15.79
CA PRO A 600 -24.74 12.40 16.87
C PRO A 600 -23.65 12.77 17.90
N ASN A 601 -23.81 12.30 19.15
CA ASN A 601 -22.86 12.42 20.27
C ASN A 601 -22.54 13.84 20.79
N ASN A 602 -23.06 14.90 20.15
CA ASN A 602 -22.91 16.30 20.57
C ASN A 602 -24.26 16.93 20.95
N MET A 603 -25.16 16.13 21.55
CA MET A 603 -26.40 16.59 22.17
C MET A 603 -26.23 16.54 23.69
N THR A 604 -25.73 17.63 24.26
CA THR A 604 -25.87 17.86 25.70
C THR A 604 -26.71 19.11 25.91
N LYS A 605 -27.13 19.37 27.16
CA LYS A 605 -27.79 20.65 27.50
C LYS A 605 -26.96 21.85 27.07
N ASP A 606 -25.63 21.69 27.05
CA ASP A 606 -24.65 22.75 26.84
C ASP A 606 -23.99 22.72 25.45
N ARG A 607 -24.34 21.79 24.56
CA ARG A 607 -23.87 21.80 23.17
C ARG A 607 -24.91 21.18 22.25
N ARG A 608 -25.24 21.88 21.15
CA ARG A 608 -26.07 21.38 20.06
C ARG A 608 -25.44 21.69 18.71
N GLU A 609 -24.72 20.71 18.18
CA GLU A 609 -24.13 20.76 16.84
C GLU A 609 -25.09 20.18 15.81
N VAL A 610 -25.18 20.84 14.65
CA VAL A 610 -26.19 20.54 13.63
C VAL A 610 -25.58 20.63 12.23
N ILE A 611 -26.25 19.96 11.28
CA ILE A 611 -26.13 20.25 9.85
C ILE A 611 -27.43 20.87 9.34
N ILE A 612 -27.29 21.86 8.45
CA ILE A 612 -28.40 22.52 7.76
C ILE A 612 -28.26 22.29 6.26
N LYS A 613 -29.35 21.89 5.57
CA LYS A 613 -29.32 21.61 4.12
C LYS A 613 -30.61 22.01 3.40
N ASN A 614 -30.52 22.22 2.09
CA ASN A 614 -31.63 22.59 1.20
C ASN A 614 -32.15 21.44 0.32
N TYR A 615 -31.85 20.20 0.66
CA TYR A 615 -32.28 19.01 -0.08
C TYR A 615 -32.62 17.86 0.87
N GLU A 616 -33.32 16.85 0.32
CA GLU A 616 -33.77 15.69 1.08
C GLU A 616 -32.67 14.73 1.52
#